data_AF-A0ABD6EPV0-F1
#
_entry.id   AF-A0ABD6EPV0-F1
#
_cell.length_a   1.000
_cell.length_b   1.000
_cell.length_c   1.000
_cell.angle_alpha   90.00
_cell.angle_beta   90.00
_cell.angle_gamma   90.00
#
_symmetry.space_group_name_H-M   'P 1'
#
loop_
_entity.id
_entity.type
_entity.pdbx_description
1 polymer ?
#
loop_
_entity_poly.entity_id
_entity_poly.type
_entity_poly.pdbx_seq_one_letter_code
_entity_poly.pdbx_strand_id
1 'polypeptide(L)' 'MSKIPIGERLCSIFGLLLHVIFVAIPLDLWRWMNPVKKSVRKQTVVITGGGSGIGKAVAERLAIDHGAHLAILDINEV' A
#
# COMPACT_ATOMS: atom_id res chain seq x y z
N MET A 1 -35.33 2.13 -9.50
CA MET A 1 -34.44 3.11 -8.85
C MET A 1 -35.32 4.09 -8.08
N SER A 2 -35.49 3.95 -6.77
CA SER A 2 -36.38 4.82 -5.99
C SER A 2 -35.87 6.27 -5.98
N LYS A 3 -36.76 7.23 -6.22
CA LYS A 3 -36.43 8.66 -6.13
C LYS A 3 -36.31 9.03 -4.65
N ILE A 4 -35.10 9.02 -4.11
CA ILE A 4 -34.82 9.50 -2.75
C ILE A 4 -35.21 10.98 -2.65
N PRO A 5 -36.03 11.39 -1.66
CA PRO A 5 -36.44 12.78 -1.48
C PRO A 5 -35.22 13.70 -1.22
N ILE A 6 -35.33 14.96 -1.65
CA ILE A 6 -34.22 15.92 -1.62
C ILE A 6 -33.68 16.17 -0.21
N GLY A 7 -34.53 16.18 0.81
CA GLY A 7 -34.12 16.37 2.20
C GLY A 7 -33.18 15.26 2.71
N GLU A 8 -33.49 14.01 2.41
CA GLU A 8 -32.65 12.86 2.81
C GLU A 8 -31.30 12.87 2.10
N ARG A 9 -31.27 13.31 0.83
CA ARG A 9 -30.02 13.50 0.08
C ARG A 9 -29.14 14.56 0.73
N LEU A 10 -29.72 15.69 1.14
CA LEU A 10 -29.00 16.78 1.81
C LEU A 10 -28.42 16.32 3.15
N CYS A 11 -29.21 15.62 3.98
CA CYS A 11 -28.72 15.06 5.24
C CYS A 11 -27.57 14.05 5.02
N SER A 12 -27.65 13.22 3.98
CA SER A 12 -26.61 12.24 3.66
C SER A 12 -25.31 12.91 3.21
N ILE A 13 -25.40 13.92 2.34
CA ILE A 13 -24.25 14.72 1.90
C ILE A 13 -23.60 15.43 3.09
N PHE A 14 -24.42 16.04 3.94
CA PHE A 14 -23.93 16.72 5.14
C PHE A 14 -23.23 15.75 6.10
N GLY A 15 -23.81 14.58 6.34
CA GLY A 15 -23.19 13.52 7.15
C GLY A 15 -21.85 13.05 6.59
N LEU A 16 -21.76 12.88 5.26
CA LEU A 16 -20.51 12.55 4.59
C LEU A 16 -19.47 13.66 4.76
N LEU A 17 -19.85 14.93 4.55
CA LEU A 17 -18.95 16.07 4.71
C LEU A 17 -18.40 16.15 6.13
N LEU A 18 -19.26 16.00 7.14
CA LEU A 18 -18.85 15.91 8.53
C LEU A 18 -17.86 14.76 8.75
N HIS A 19 -18.15 13.56 8.24
CA HIS A 19 -17.25 12.43 8.39
C HIS A 19 -15.90 12.66 7.72
N VAL A 20 -15.88 13.24 6.53
CA VAL A 20 -14.62 13.55 5.83
C VAL A 20 -13.81 14.57 6.63
N ILE A 21 -14.44 15.66 7.08
CA ILE A 21 -13.75 16.75 7.77
C ILE A 21 -13.24 16.32 9.15
N PHE A 22 -14.03 15.57 9.92
CA PHE A 22 -13.71 15.25 11.30
C PHE A 22 -13.03 13.90 11.49
N VAL A 23 -13.16 12.96 10.55
CA VAL A 23 -12.59 11.62 10.66
C VAL A 23 -11.54 11.38 9.58
N ALA A 24 -11.91 11.49 8.29
CA ALA A 24 -11.00 11.10 7.21
C ALA A 24 -9.78 12.02 7.13
N ILE A 25 -9.97 13.34 7.11
CA ILE A 25 -8.88 14.31 7.00
C ILE A 25 -7.89 14.19 8.18
N PRO A 26 -8.33 14.19 9.46
CA PRO A 26 -7.41 14.06 10.58
C PRO A 26 -6.72 12.70 10.61
N LEU A 27 -7.42 11.60 10.29
CA LEU A 27 -6.82 10.27 10.26
C LEU A 27 -5.78 10.14 9.14
N ASP A 28 -6.06 10.66 7.95
CA ASP A 28 -5.13 10.64 6.83
C ASP A 28 -3.94 11.56 7.09
N LEU A 29 -4.16 12.75 7.67
CA LEU A 29 -3.09 13.63 8.11
C LEU A 29 -2.21 12.95 9.17
N TRP A 30 -2.81 12.28 10.15
CA TRP A 30 -2.10 11.54 11.18
C TRP A 30 -1.27 10.39 10.61
N ARG A 31 -1.83 9.63 9.65
CA ARG A 31 -1.14 8.55 8.94
C ARG A 31 0.01 9.08 8.09
N TRP A 32 -0.17 10.22 7.45
CA TRP A 32 0.87 10.85 6.65
C TRP A 32 2.01 11.38 7.51
N MET A 33 1.71 11.92 8.69
CA MET A 33 2.72 12.36 9.66
C MET A 33 3.45 11.20 10.32
N ASN A 34 2.82 10.02 10.45
CA ASN A 34 3.37 8.85 11.11
C ASN A 34 3.43 7.63 10.17
N PRO A 35 4.20 7.68 9.08
CA PRO A 35 4.32 6.56 8.17
C PRO A 35 5.06 5.41 8.85
N VAL A 36 4.33 4.36 9.20
CA VAL A 36 4.94 3.12 9.71
C VAL A 36 5.66 2.43 8.55
N LYS A 37 6.98 2.43 8.57
CA LYS A 37 7.77 1.68 7.58
C LYS A 37 7.55 0.18 7.79
N LYS A 38 7.04 -0.48 6.76
CA LYS A 38 7.00 -1.95 6.74
C LYS A 38 8.44 -2.48 6.72
N SER A 39 8.69 -3.54 7.48
CA SER A 39 9.99 -4.21 7.53
C SER A 39 9.87 -5.63 7.01
N VAL A 40 10.80 -6.01 6.14
CA VAL A 40 10.96 -7.37 5.61
C VAL A 40 12.14 -8.10 6.25
N ARG A 41 12.72 -7.54 7.32
CA ARG A 41 13.88 -8.13 7.98
C ARG A 41 13.54 -9.51 8.53
N LYS A 42 14.34 -10.52 8.19
CA LYS A 42 14.12 -11.94 8.51
C LYS A 42 12.84 -12.54 7.93
N GLN A 43 12.13 -11.83 7.06
CA GLN A 43 11.00 -12.38 6.28
C GLN A 43 11.55 -13.10 5.05
N THR A 44 10.79 -14.06 4.53
CA THR A 44 11.12 -14.74 3.27
C THR A 44 10.37 -14.10 2.12
N VAL A 45 11.08 -13.71 1.06
CA VAL A 45 10.51 -13.06 -0.13
C VAL A 45 10.88 -13.87 -1.37
N VAL A 46 9.87 -14.15 -2.19
CA VAL A 46 10.04 -14.82 -3.49
C VAL A 46 10.09 -13.76 -4.59
N ILE A 47 11.11 -13.78 -5.43
CA ILE A 47 11.29 -12.83 -6.54
C ILE A 47 11.37 -13.62 -7.84
N THR A 48 10.38 -13.43 -8.71
CA THR A 48 10.41 -13.91 -10.10
C THR A 48 11.12 -12.90 -11.01
N GLY A 49 11.83 -13.36 -12.04
CA GLY A 49 12.57 -12.45 -12.93
C GLY A 49 13.73 -11.73 -12.22
N GLY A 50 14.26 -12.32 -11.14
CA GLY A 50 15.27 -11.70 -10.28
C GLY A 50 16.72 -11.88 -10.76
N GLY A 51 16.94 -12.53 -11.89
CA GLY A 51 18.26 -12.78 -12.48
C GLY A 51 18.84 -11.56 -13.21
N SER A 52 18.01 -10.59 -13.61
CA SER A 52 18.47 -9.39 -14.32
C SER A 52 17.63 -8.14 -14.02
N GLY A 53 18.09 -6.99 -14.53
CA GLY A 53 17.34 -5.73 -14.53
C GLY A 53 16.74 -5.32 -13.18
N ILE A 54 15.45 -5.00 -13.18
CA ILE A 54 14.71 -4.53 -12.01
C ILE A 54 14.63 -5.63 -10.94
N GLY A 55 14.35 -6.88 -11.32
CA GLY A 55 14.20 -7.97 -10.37
C GLY A 55 15.49 -8.19 -9.59
N LYS A 56 16.64 -8.15 -10.27
CA LYS A 56 17.96 -8.20 -9.62
C LYS A 56 18.17 -7.03 -8.66
N ALA A 57 17.91 -5.80 -9.08
CA ALA A 57 18.10 -4.62 -8.24
C ALA A 57 17.19 -4.63 -7.00
N VAL A 58 15.96 -5.14 -7.13
CA VAL A 58 15.04 -5.33 -6.01
C VAL A 58 15.55 -6.43 -5.06
N ALA A 59 16.03 -7.55 -5.60
CA ALA A 59 16.63 -8.62 -4.79
C ALA A 59 17.82 -8.10 -3.98
N GLU A 60 18.73 -7.37 -4.61
CA GLU A 60 19.88 -6.78 -3.91
C GLU A 60 19.44 -5.85 -2.78
N ARG A 61 18.50 -4.93 -3.02
CA ARG A 61 17.99 -4.04 -1.97
C ARG A 61 17.28 -4.78 -0.83
N LEU A 62 16.49 -5.79 -1.13
CA LEU A 62 15.73 -6.51 -0.11
C LEU A 62 16.64 -7.41 0.74
N ALA A 63 17.64 -8.06 0.15
CA ALA A 63 18.60 -8.87 0.89
C ALA A 63 19.61 -8.01 1.67
N ILE A 64 20.27 -7.07 0.98
CA ILE A 64 21.42 -6.33 1.54
C ILE A 64 20.93 -5.22 2.48
N ASP A 65 20.04 -4.35 2.01
CA ASP A 65 19.66 -3.16 2.78
C ASP A 65 18.56 -3.48 3.81
N HIS A 66 17.70 -4.47 3.53
CA HIS A 66 16.53 -4.78 4.36
C HIS A 66 16.61 -6.13 5.10
N GLY A 67 17.64 -6.95 4.86
CA GLY A 67 17.90 -8.19 5.58
C GLY A 67 16.81 -9.26 5.42
N ALA A 68 16.17 -9.33 4.25
CA ALA A 68 15.22 -10.38 3.90
C ALA A 68 15.95 -11.66 3.44
N HIS A 69 15.31 -12.82 3.64
CA HIS A 69 15.70 -14.07 3.01
C HIS A 69 15.03 -14.17 1.64
N LEU A 70 15.79 -14.45 0.59
CA LEU A 70 15.26 -14.42 -0.79
C LEU A 70 15.27 -15.80 -1.43
N ALA A 71 14.18 -16.11 -2.14
CA ALA A 71 14.14 -17.14 -3.16
C ALA A 71 14.00 -16.47 -4.53
N ILE A 72 15.02 -16.56 -5.37
CA ILE A 72 15.04 -15.94 -6.69
C ILE A 72 14.73 -17.01 -7.74
N LEU A 73 13.71 -16.77 -8.55
CA LEU A 73 13.31 -17.64 -9.65
C LEU A 73 13.41 -16.84 -10.95
N ASP A 74 14.15 -17.36 -11.91
CA ASP A 74 14.28 -16.75 -13.23
C ASP A 74 14.35 -17.84 -14.29
N ILE A 75 13.87 -17.53 -15.49
CA ILE A 75 14.03 -18.39 -16.65
C ILE A 75 15.25 -17.89 -17.42
N ASN A 76 16.25 -18.76 -17.55
CA ASN A 76 17.37 -18.50 -18.44
C ASN A 76 17.19 -19.38 -19.67
N GLU A 77 16.39 -18.89 -20.63
CA GLU A 77 16.33 -19.51 -21.95
C GLU A 77 17.64 -19.17 -22.67
N VAL A 78 18.48 -20.20 -22.83
CA VAL A 78 19.78 -20.14 -23.55
C VAL A 78 19.56 -20.22 -25.04
#